data_AF-A0A2H3JGF7-F1
#
_entry.id   AF-A0A2H3JGF7-F1
#
_cell.length_a   1.000
_cell.length_b   1.000
_cell.length_c   1.000
_cell.angle_alpha   90.00
_cell.angle_beta   90.00
_cell.angle_gamma   90.00
#
_symmetry.space_group_name_H-M   'P 1'
#
loop_
_entity.id
_entity.type
_entity.pdbx_description
1 polymer ?
#
loop_
_entity_poly.entity_id
_entity_poly.type
_entity_poly.pdbx_seq_one_letter_code
_entity_poly.pdbx_strand_id
1 'polypeptide(L)' 'SDSDDDYQMPRTPRRTPMACQFCRGRKLKCDGRPTCANCQRRGIPCTYVPV' A
#
# COMPACT_ATOMS: atom_id res chain seq x y z
N SER A 1 -12.97 -22.66 31.87
CA SER A 1 -11.80 -21.79 32.01
C SER A 1 -10.98 -21.91 30.75
N ASP A 2 -10.89 -20.79 30.03
CA ASP A 2 -9.85 -20.38 29.07
C ASP A 2 -9.44 -21.32 27.94
N SER A 3 -9.82 -20.99 26.70
CA SER A 3 -8.95 -21.09 25.51
C SER A 3 -9.65 -20.37 24.34
N ASP A 4 -9.34 -19.09 24.20
CA ASP A 4 -9.70 -18.21 23.09
C ASP A 4 -8.83 -18.56 21.87
N ASP A 5 -9.36 -19.35 20.93
CA ASP A 5 -8.70 -19.61 19.64
C ASP A 5 -9.35 -18.72 18.57
N ASP A 6 -9.05 -17.42 18.65
CA ASP A 6 -9.37 -16.45 17.60
C ASP A 6 -8.64 -16.85 16.33
N TYR A 7 -9.42 -17.19 15.32
CA TYR A 7 -9.05 -17.42 13.92
C TYR A 7 -8.16 -16.27 13.40
N GLN A 8 -6.86 -16.33 13.70
CA GLN A 8 -5.87 -15.40 13.17
C GLN A 8 -5.59 -15.76 11.70
N MET A 9 -6.54 -15.43 10.82
CA MET A 9 -6.23 -15.24 9.41
C MET A 9 -5.07 -14.24 9.35
N PRO A 10 -3.92 -14.59 8.75
CA PRO A 10 -2.85 -13.64 8.59
C PRO A 10 -3.42 -12.50 7.75
N ARG A 11 -3.70 -11.35 8.38
CA ARG A 11 -3.94 -10.09 7.69
C ARG A 11 -2.62 -9.62 7.12
N THR A 12 -1.93 -10.46 6.35
CA THR A 12 -0.86 -9.99 5.47
C THR A 12 -1.51 -8.88 4.68
N PRO A 13 -1.18 -7.60 4.95
CA PRO A 13 -1.65 -6.53 4.11
C PRO A 13 -1.14 -6.95 2.75
N ARG A 14 -2.03 -7.10 1.76
CA ARG A 14 -1.65 -7.46 0.39
C ARG A 14 -0.48 -6.53 0.08
N ARG A 15 0.75 -7.06 0.15
CA ARG A 15 1.95 -6.22 0.12
C ARG A 15 1.80 -5.50 -1.17
N THR A 16 1.69 -4.18 -1.13
CA THR A 16 1.48 -3.39 -2.34
C THR A 16 2.70 -3.68 -3.19
N PRO A 17 2.56 -4.50 -4.24
CA PRO A 17 3.71 -5.16 -4.84
C PRO A 17 4.59 -4.14 -5.56
N MET A 18 4.06 -2.92 -5.73
CA MET A 18 4.71 -1.85 -6.43
C MET A 18 4.34 -0.49 -5.85
N ALA A 19 5.34 0.38 -5.72
CA ALA A 19 5.11 1.80 -5.54
C ALA A 19 4.55 2.44 -6.81
N CYS A 20 3.68 3.44 -6.70
CA CYS A 20 3.21 4.21 -7.86
C CYS A 20 4.39 4.88 -8.58
N GLN A 21 4.20 5.26 -9.85
CA GLN A 21 5.21 5.88 -10.71
C GLN A 21 5.92 7.06 -10.04
N PHE A 22 5.15 7.97 -9.43
CA PHE A 22 5.70 9.12 -8.73
C PHE A 22 6.61 8.71 -7.55
N CYS A 23 6.11 7.82 -6.68
CA CYS A 23 6.88 7.37 -5.52
C CYS A 23 8.10 6.56 -5.95
N ARG A 24 7.98 5.74 -7.00
CA ARG A 24 9.08 4.95 -7.58
C ARG A 24 10.18 5.86 -8.12
N GLY A 25 9.83 6.82 -8.98
CA GLY A 25 10.79 7.77 -9.56
C GLY A 25 11.50 8.64 -8.52
N ARG A 26 10.80 8.96 -7.41
CA ARG A 26 11.35 9.73 -6.28
C ARG A 26 11.93 8.90 -5.14
N LYS A 27 11.94 7.57 -5.26
CA LYS A 27 12.37 6.63 -4.20
C LYS A 27 11.66 6.86 -2.86
N LEU A 28 10.38 7.24 -2.89
CA LEU A 28 9.54 7.44 -1.70
C LEU A 28 8.82 6.14 -1.32
N LYS A 29 8.52 5.98 -0.03
CA LYS A 29 7.63 4.92 0.46
C LYS A 29 6.21 5.16 -0.06
N CYS A 30 5.66 4.20 -0.79
CA CYS A 30 4.29 4.21 -1.27
C CYS A 30 3.43 3.29 -0.41
N ASP A 31 2.24 3.76 0.00
CA ASP A 31 1.27 2.97 0.76
C ASP A 31 0.32 2.16 -0.15
N GLY A 32 0.42 2.34 -1.48
CA GLY A 32 -0.21 1.48 -2.49
C GLY A 32 -1.74 1.46 -2.52
N ARG A 33 -2.38 2.47 -1.91
CA ARG A 33 -3.82 2.76 -2.07
C ARG A 33 -4.14 3.19 -3.51
N PRO A 34 -5.42 3.19 -3.96
CA PRO A 34 -5.80 3.70 -5.29
C PRO A 34 -5.18 5.06 -5.60
N THR A 35 -5.20 5.96 -4.62
CA THR A 35 -4.37 7.17 -4.58
C THR A 35 -3.50 7.09 -3.33
N CYS A 36 -2.18 6.98 -3.49
CA CYS A 36 -1.25 6.90 -2.37
C CYS A 36 -1.23 8.23 -1.59
N ALA A 37 -0.94 8.18 -0.28
CA ALA A 37 -0.96 9.36 0.59
C ALA A 37 -0.06 10.51 0.10
N ASN A 38 1.06 10.18 -0.56
CA ASN A 38 1.97 11.17 -1.14
C ASN A 38 1.37 11.89 -2.35
N CYS A 39 0.69 11.15 -3.23
CA CYS A 39 0.04 11.74 -4.41
C CYS A 39 -1.19 12.53 -4.00
N GLN A 40 -1.97 12.03 -3.03
CA GLN A 40 -3.13 12.73 -2.48
C GLN A 40 -2.75 14.08 -1.88
N ARG A 41 -1.73 14.15 -1.00
CA ARG A 41 -1.28 15.42 -0.42
C ARG A 41 -0.75 16.41 -1.46
N ARG A 42 -0.20 15.91 -2.57
CA ARG A 42 0.36 16.74 -3.64
C ARG A 42 -0.66 17.12 -4.71
N GLY A 43 -1.85 16.53 -4.69
CA GLY A 43 -2.88 16.74 -5.71
C GLY A 43 -2.45 16.29 -7.11
N ILE A 44 -1.58 15.27 -7.21
CA ILE A 44 -1.06 14.77 -8.49
C ILE A 44 -1.66 13.40 -8.86
N PRO A 45 -1.64 13.03 -10.16
CA PRO A 45 -2.04 11.69 -10.59
C PRO A 45 -1.22 10.58 -9.92
N CYS A 46 -1.91 9.58 -9.39
CA CYS A 46 -1.30 8.41 -8.76
C CYS A 46 -1.41 7.19 -9.69
N THR A 47 -0.45 7.06 -10.60
CA THR A 47 -0.48 5.99 -11.61
C THR A 47 0.40 4.81 -11.19
N TYR A 48 -0.13 3.59 -11.28
CA TYR A 48 0.62 2.35 -11.15
C TYR A 48 0.74 1.73 -12.54
N VAL A 49 1.94 1.38 -12.98
CA VAL A 49 2.13 0.64 -14.24
C VAL A 49 2.69 -0.73 -13.92
N PRO A 50 2.25 -1.81 -14.57
CA PRO A 50 2.96 -3.08 -14.52
C PRO A 50 4.40 -2.89 -15.05
N VAL A 51 5.36 -3.58 -14.45
CA VAL A 51 6.68 -3.78 -15.07
C VAL A 51 6.68 -5.04 -15.90
#